data_AF-A0A9D1YYY8-F1
#
_entry.id   AF-A0A9D1YYY8-F1
#
_cell.length_a   1.000
_cell.length_b   1.000
_cell.length_c   1.000
_cell.angle_alpha   90.00
_cell.angle_beta   90.00
_cell.angle_gamma   90.00
#
_symmetry.space_group_name_H-M   'P 1'
#
loop_
_entity.id
_entity.type
_entity.pdbx_description
1 polymer ?
#
loop_
_entity_poly.entity_id
_entity_poly.type
_entity_poly.pdbx_seq_one_letter_code
_entity_poly.pdbx_strand_id
1 'polypeptide(L)'
;MNILLYGVPTGIAGRIAERYSLKMTSSLVAPGEPAGLQLIPPMSSPRQLLAFYNAMLVRESEIDAVIVCDRGSCDAVSTVQYCSPQGKFFTVSGDTDEEELEYAISRIVETKLGRVCAHEGL
;
A
#
# COMPACT_ATOMS: atom_id res chain seq x y z
N MET A 1 -7.22 -9.64 -4.39
CA MET A 1 -5.99 -9.03 -3.87
C MET A 1 -6.22 -7.54 -3.69
N ASN A 2 -5.99 -7.00 -2.49
CA ASN A 2 -6.13 -5.59 -2.15
C ASN A 2 -4.85 -5.10 -1.46
N ILE A 3 -4.08 -4.29 -2.16
CA ILE A 3 -2.83 -3.69 -1.69
C ILE A 3 -3.06 -2.19 -1.52
N LEU A 4 -2.70 -1.66 -0.35
CA LEU A 4 -2.75 -0.24 -0.06
C LEU A 4 -1.37 0.37 -0.27
N LEU A 5 -1.32 1.51 -0.94
CA LEU A 5 -0.11 2.31 -1.14
C LEU A 5 -0.31 3.65 -0.42
N TYR A 6 0.59 4.00 0.50
CA TYR A 6 0.54 5.27 1.22
C TYR A 6 1.86 6.02 1.05
N GLY A 7 1.79 7.29 0.63
CA GLY A 7 2.98 8.11 0.33
C GLY A 7 3.71 7.74 -0.97
N VAL A 8 3.23 6.75 -1.73
CA VAL A 8 3.83 6.36 -3.01
C VAL A 8 3.47 7.38 -4.10
N PRO A 9 4.42 7.84 -4.94
CA PRO A 9 4.11 8.70 -6.08
C PRO A 9 3.10 8.06 -7.04
N THR A 10 2.09 8.82 -7.47
CA THR A 10 1.03 8.34 -8.37
C THR A 10 1.57 7.74 -9.67
N GLY A 11 2.67 8.30 -10.20
CA GLY A 11 3.33 7.78 -11.41
C GLY A 11 3.84 6.35 -11.23
N ILE A 12 4.53 6.08 -10.12
CA ILE A 12 5.03 4.73 -9.77
C ILE A 12 3.83 3.79 -9.54
N ALA A 13 2.85 4.20 -8.75
CA ALA A 13 1.67 3.40 -8.49
C ALA A 13 0.94 3.00 -9.79
N GLY A 14 0.81 3.92 -10.74
CA GLY A 14 0.22 3.68 -12.06
C GLY A 14 1.02 2.66 -12.89
N ARG A 15 2.35 2.79 -12.93
CA ARG A 15 3.22 1.83 -13.65
C ARG A 15 3.13 0.42 -13.06
N ILE A 16 3.09 0.29 -11.73
CA ILE A 16 2.86 -0.99 -11.05
C ILE A 16 1.49 -1.56 -11.42
N ALA A 17 0.43 -0.75 -11.36
CA ALA A 17 -0.91 -1.18 -11.70
C ALA A 17 -1.01 -1.70 -13.14
N GLU A 18 -0.42 -0.98 -14.09
CA GLU A 18 -0.35 -1.39 -15.50
C GLU A 18 0.45 -2.69 -15.67
N ARG A 19 1.68 -2.75 -15.12
CA ARG A 19 2.58 -3.91 -15.23
C ARG A 19 1.91 -5.21 -14.77
N TYR A 20 1.15 -5.16 -13.69
CA TYR A 20 0.50 -6.34 -13.10
C TYR A 20 -0.99 -6.45 -13.46
N SER A 21 -1.50 -5.60 -14.36
CA SER A 21 -2.92 -5.54 -14.75
C SER A 21 -3.87 -5.45 -13.55
N LEU A 22 -3.49 -4.67 -12.55
CA LEU A 22 -4.27 -4.43 -11.33
C LEU A 22 -5.12 -3.18 -11.53
N LYS A 23 -6.40 -3.24 -11.13
CA LYS A 23 -7.21 -2.04 -11.01
C LYS A 23 -6.54 -1.10 -9.99
N MET A 24 -6.49 0.20 -10.30
CA MET A 24 -6.00 1.20 -9.38
C MET A 24 -7.14 2.14 -8.98
N THR A 25 -7.19 2.49 -7.70
CA THR A 25 -8.14 3.47 -7.15
C THR A 25 -7.37 4.49 -6.32
N SER A 26 -7.85 5.73 -6.27
CA SER A 26 -7.24 6.83 -5.52
C SER A 26 -7.80 7.01 -4.10
N SER A 27 -8.49 5.98 -3.58
CA SER A 27 -9.10 5.98 -2.25
C SER A 27 -9.35 4.56 -1.76
N LEU A 28 -9.71 4.41 -0.49
CA LEU A 28 -10.22 3.14 0.02
C LEU A 28 -11.58 2.83 -0.60
N VAL A 29 -11.72 1.63 -1.15
CA VAL A 29 -13.03 1.13 -1.60
C VAL A 29 -13.88 0.64 -0.43
N ALA A 30 -15.18 0.46 -0.68
CA ALA A 30 -16.08 -0.17 0.27
C ALA A 30 -15.71 -1.64 0.52
N PRO A 31 -16.05 -2.22 1.70
CA PRO A 31 -15.87 -3.64 1.97
C PRO A 31 -16.53 -4.52 0.91
N GLY A 32 -15.89 -5.62 0.53
CA GLY A 32 -16.35 -6.53 -0.52
C GLY A 32 -16.13 -6.05 -1.97
N GLU A 33 -15.64 -4.83 -2.19
CA GLU A 33 -15.30 -4.37 -3.55
C GLU A 33 -13.89 -4.79 -3.99
N PRO A 34 -13.72 -5.26 -5.24
CA PRO A 34 -12.41 -5.57 -5.79
C PRO A 34 -11.65 -4.28 -6.13
N ALA A 35 -10.54 -4.02 -5.43
CA ALA A 35 -9.77 -2.78 -5.61
C ALA A 35 -8.43 -2.96 -6.33
N GLY A 36 -7.76 -4.11 -6.19
CA GLY A 36 -6.40 -4.29 -6.70
C GLY A 36 -5.41 -3.43 -5.91
N LEU A 37 -5.05 -2.26 -6.44
CA LEU A 37 -4.20 -1.26 -5.81
C LEU A 37 -5.01 -0.03 -5.37
N GLN A 38 -4.86 0.34 -4.10
CA GLN A 38 -5.52 1.50 -3.50
C GLN A 38 -4.44 2.52 -3.11
N LEU A 39 -4.33 3.59 -3.88
CA LEU A 39 -3.45 4.71 -3.56
C LEU A 39 -4.16 5.62 -2.56
N ILE A 40 -3.66 5.61 -1.33
CA ILE A 40 -4.24 6.36 -0.22
C ILE A 40 -3.62 7.76 -0.20
N PRO A 41 -4.44 8.82 -0.34
CA PRO A 41 -3.92 10.18 -0.30
C PRO A 41 -3.38 10.51 1.10
N PRO A 42 -2.42 11.44 1.22
CA PRO A 42 -1.95 11.94 2.50
C PRO A 42 -3.11 12.37 3.40
N MET A 43 -3.10 11.90 4.64
CA MET A 43 -4.13 12.22 5.63
C MET A 43 -3.56 13.23 6.62
N SER A 44 -4.14 14.44 6.65
CA SER A 44 -3.68 15.55 7.51
C SER A 44 -4.69 15.94 8.58
N SER A 45 -5.93 15.42 8.51
CA SER A 45 -6.97 15.74 9.50
C SER A 45 -7.36 14.53 10.36
N PRO A 46 -7.68 14.74 11.66
CA PRO A 46 -8.17 13.66 12.53
C PRO A 46 -9.38 12.91 11.99
N ARG A 47 -10.27 13.59 11.24
CA ARG A 47 -11.44 12.96 10.63
C ARG A 47 -11.06 11.96 9.53
N GLN A 48 -10.07 12.29 8.71
CA GLN A 48 -9.55 11.36 7.69
C GLN A 48 -8.90 10.14 8.35
N LEU A 49 -8.11 10.35 9.40
CA LEU A 49 -7.46 9.28 10.15
C LEU A 49 -8.48 8.34 10.79
N LEU A 50 -9.54 8.88 11.42
CA LEU A 50 -10.60 8.07 12.00
C LEU A 50 -11.39 7.29 10.94
N ALA A 51 -11.70 7.91 9.80
CA ALA A 51 -12.36 7.24 8.69
C ALA A 51 -11.51 6.09 8.14
N PHE A 52 -10.20 6.32 7.98
CA PHE A 52 -9.23 5.30 7.57
C PHE A 52 -9.17 4.15 8.57
N TYR A 53 -9.04 4.45 9.87
CA TYR A 53 -9.03 3.45 10.94
C TYR A 53 -10.28 2.56 10.89
N ASN A 54 -11.47 3.16 10.83
CA ASN A 54 -12.73 2.43 10.78
C ASN A 54 -12.83 1.55 9.51
N ALA A 55 -12.36 2.05 8.37
CA ALA A 55 -12.37 1.29 7.13
C ALA A 55 -11.39 0.10 7.18
N MET A 56 -10.20 0.28 7.76
CA MET A 56 -9.20 -0.78 7.92
C MET A 56 -9.68 -1.88 8.87
N LEU A 57 -10.33 -1.51 9.98
CA LEU A 57 -10.91 -2.48 10.92
C LEU A 57 -11.91 -3.42 10.26
N VAL A 58 -12.80 -2.89 9.43
CA VAL A 58 -13.84 -3.70 8.75
C VAL A 58 -13.22 -4.59 7.67
N ARG A 59 -12.08 -4.19 7.09
CA ARG A 59 -11.46 -4.81 5.92
C ARG A 59 -10.20 -5.61 6.23
N GLU A 60 -9.89 -5.87 7.49
CA GLU A 60 -8.63 -6.51 7.92
C GLU A 60 -8.31 -7.80 7.16
N SER A 61 -9.34 -8.64 6.93
CA SER A 61 -9.24 -9.91 6.20
C SER A 61 -9.08 -9.73 4.69
N GLU A 62 -9.54 -8.60 4.14
CA GLU A 62 -9.51 -8.30 2.71
C GLU A 62 -8.18 -7.68 2.25
N ILE A 63 -7.44 -7.04 3.17
CA ILE A 63 -6.18 -6.37 2.87
C ILE A 63 -5.05 -7.40 2.79
N ASP A 64 -4.26 -7.41 1.72
CA ASP A 64 -3.13 -8.33 1.54
C ASP A 64 -1.78 -7.72 1.90
N ALA A 65 -1.66 -6.41 1.70
CA ALA A 65 -0.49 -5.62 2.03
C ALA A 65 -0.84 -4.14 2.21
N VAL A 66 -0.08 -3.47 3.08
CA VAL A 66 -0.04 -2.02 3.22
C VAL A 66 1.42 -1.61 3.04
N ILE A 67 1.70 -0.84 1.98
CA ILE A 67 3.04 -0.40 1.61
C ILE A 67 3.12 1.10 1.84
N VAL A 68 4.04 1.52 2.71
CA VAL A 68 4.27 2.92 3.05
C VAL A 68 5.61 3.37 2.47
N CYS A 69 5.59 4.46 1.73
CA CYS A 69 6.80 5.13 1.26
C CYS A 69 7.21 6.22 2.26
N ASP A 70 8.39 6.08 2.86
CA ASP A 70 8.92 7.00 3.87
C ASP A 70 9.71 8.16 3.21
N ARG A 71 9.00 9.01 2.45
CA ARG A 71 9.54 10.33 2.06
C ARG A 71 9.22 11.26 3.22
N GLY A 72 10.26 11.80 3.88
CA GLY A 72 10.19 12.49 5.17
C GLY A 72 8.89 13.27 5.44
N SER A 73 8.28 13.00 6.60
CA SER A 73 7.05 13.62 7.12
C SER A 73 5.74 13.13 6.50
N CYS A 74 5.56 11.81 6.44
CA CYS A 74 4.21 11.29 6.27
C CYS A 74 3.56 11.17 7.67
N ASP A 75 2.97 12.27 8.16
CA ASP A 75 2.51 12.48 9.55
C ASP A 75 1.61 11.37 10.10
N ALA A 76 0.96 10.59 9.23
CA ALA A 76 0.07 9.50 9.59
C ALA A 76 0.70 8.10 9.54
N VAL A 77 2.01 7.94 9.28
CA VAL A 77 2.66 6.61 9.15
C VAL A 77 2.37 5.73 10.37
N SER A 78 2.49 6.27 11.58
CA SER A 78 2.20 5.52 12.81
C SER A 78 0.74 5.07 12.88
N THR A 79 -0.19 5.89 12.38
CA THR A 79 -1.61 5.51 12.29
C THR A 79 -1.80 4.40 11.26
N VAL A 80 -1.21 4.54 10.07
CA VAL A 80 -1.30 3.52 9.01
C VAL A 80 -0.71 2.19 9.48
N GLN A 81 0.44 2.22 10.16
CA GLN A 81 1.07 1.04 10.75
C GLN A 81 0.15 0.38 11.79
N TYR A 82 -0.41 1.16 12.71
CA TYR A 82 -1.32 0.64 13.75
C TYR A 82 -2.59 0.02 13.16
N CYS A 83 -3.12 0.57 12.07
CA CYS A 83 -4.30 0.06 11.38
C CYS A 83 -4.00 -1.13 10.47
N SER A 84 -2.73 -1.43 10.20
CA SER A 84 -2.36 -2.47 9.25
C SER A 84 -2.53 -3.85 9.88
N PRO A 85 -3.10 -4.83 9.14
CA PRO A 85 -3.18 -6.19 9.65
C PRO A 85 -1.80 -6.76 9.96
N GLN A 86 -1.72 -7.62 10.98
CA GLN A 86 -0.44 -8.23 11.40
C GLN A 86 0.25 -8.95 10.23
N GLY A 87 1.55 -8.71 10.08
CA GLY A 87 2.36 -9.31 9.01
C GLY A 87 2.07 -8.78 7.60
N LYS A 88 1.27 -7.72 7.44
CA LYS A 88 0.92 -7.13 6.15
C LYS A 88 1.44 -5.71 5.94
N PHE A 89 2.16 -5.13 6.91
CA PHE A 89 2.75 -3.80 6.81
C PHE A 89 4.18 -3.86 6.26
N PHE A 90 4.47 -3.01 5.28
CA PHE A 90 5.78 -2.90 4.62
C PHE A 90 6.16 -1.43 4.47
N THR A 91 7.45 -1.13 4.63
CA THR A 91 8.02 0.20 4.40
C THR A 91 9.03 0.13 3.26
N VAL A 92 8.97 1.11 2.36
CA VAL A 92 9.96 1.31 1.29
C VAL A 92 10.58 2.69 1.45
N SER A 93 11.90 2.77 1.23
CA SER A 93 12.65 4.01 1.36
C SER A 93 12.20 5.00 0.30
N GLY A 94 11.82 6.20 0.74
CA GLY A 94 11.40 7.26 -0.15
C GLY A 94 12.55 8.05 -0.80
N ASP A 95 13.76 7.93 -0.24
CA ASP A 95 14.94 8.71 -0.60
C ASP A 95 15.75 8.10 -1.77
N THR A 96 15.35 6.92 -2.24
CA THR A 96 15.92 6.30 -3.44
C THR A 96 15.34 6.94 -4.70
N ASP A 97 16.00 6.71 -5.84
CA ASP A 97 15.41 7.07 -7.13
C ASP A 97 14.12 6.28 -7.43
N GLU A 98 13.41 6.71 -8.47
CA GLU A 98 12.12 6.11 -8.82
C GLU A 98 12.21 4.64 -9.25
N GLU A 99 13.32 4.21 -9.85
CA GLU A 99 13.49 2.83 -10.34
C GLU A 99 13.64 1.87 -9.16
N GLU A 100 14.48 2.21 -8.19
CA GLU A 100 14.66 1.44 -6.96
C GLU A 100 13.37 1.37 -6.13
N LEU A 101 12.63 2.48 -6.02
CA LEU A 101 11.34 2.50 -5.33
C LEU A 101 10.30 1.62 -6.04
N GLU A 102 10.24 1.70 -7.37
CA GLU A 102 9.35 0.86 -8.17
C GLU A 102 9.72 -0.62 -8.06
N TYR A 103 11.01 -0.95 -8.05
CA TYR A 103 11.51 -2.31 -7.86
C TYR A 103 11.12 -2.87 -6.48
N ALA A 104 11.34 -2.10 -5.41
CA ALA A 104 10.97 -2.52 -4.05
C ALA A 104 9.47 -2.80 -3.91
N ILE A 105 8.63 -1.92 -4.47
CA ILE A 105 7.16 -2.12 -4.48
C ILE A 105 6.80 -3.34 -5.33
N SER A 106 7.41 -3.51 -6.51
CA SER A 106 7.18 -4.64 -7.41
C SER A 106 7.42 -5.97 -6.70
N ARG A 107 8.53 -6.10 -5.95
CA ARG A 107 8.87 -7.32 -5.19
C ARG A 107 7.81 -7.69 -4.16
N ILE A 108 7.26 -6.71 -3.46
CA ILE A 108 6.16 -6.95 -2.49
C ILE A 108 4.91 -7.42 -3.24
N VAL A 109 4.54 -6.74 -4.32
CA VAL A 109 3.36 -7.09 -5.14
C VAL A 109 3.49 -8.51 -5.72
N GLU A 110 4.66 -8.86 -6.27
CA GLU A 110 4.93 -10.18 -6.82
C GLU A 110 4.86 -11.29 -5.77
N THR A 111 5.34 -11.01 -4.56
CA THR A 111 5.21 -11.93 -3.42
C THR A 111 3.74 -12.18 -3.10
N LYS A 112 2.90 -11.13 -3.10
CA LYS A 112 1.44 -11.26 -2.85
C LYS A 112 0.69 -11.92 -4.00
N LEU A 113 1.21 -11.82 -5.22
CA LEU A 113 0.71 -12.54 -6.39
C LEU A 113 1.18 -14.01 -6.43
N GLY A 114 2.04 -14.46 -5.50
CA GLY A 114 2.63 -15.80 -5.52
C GLY A 114 3.59 -16.03 -6.69
N ARG A 115 4.13 -14.94 -7.28
CA ARG A 115 5.06 -14.98 -8.42
C ARG A 115 6.53 -15.11 -7.99
N VAL A 116 6.82 -14.87 -6.71
CA VAL A 116 8.13 -15.09 -6.10
C VAL A 116 7.97 -16.12 -4.98
N CYS A 117 8.71 -17.22 -5.06
CA CYS A 117 8.79 -18.21 -3.99
C CYS A 117 9.61 -17.65 -2.82
N ALA A 118 9.22 -17.96 -1.58
CA ALA A 118 9.80 -17.46 -0.32
C ALA A 118 11.30 -17.76 -0.09
N HIS A 119 12.03 -18.30 -1.07
CA HIS A 119 13.44 -18.67 -0.96
C HIS A 119 14.43 -17.63 -1.51
N GLU A 120 13.98 -16.56 -2.16
CA GLU A 120 14.87 -15.56 -2.78
C GLU A 120 14.73 -14.16 -2.18
N GLY A 121 14.73 -14.04 -0.86
CA GLY A 121 14.64 -12.73 -0.22
C GLY A 121 15.05 -12.72 1.23
N LEU A 122 16.36 -12.85 1.48
CA LEU A 122 17.13 -12.16 2.52
C LEU A 122 18.59 -12.05 2.05
#